data_AF-A0A2M9P0X1-F1
#
_entry.id   AF-A0A2M9P0X1-F1
#
_cell.length_a   1.000
_cell.length_b   1.000
_cell.length_c   1.000
_cell.angle_alpha   90.00
_cell.angle_beta   90.00
_cell.angle_gamma   90.00
#
_symmetry.space_group_name_H-M   'P 1'
#
loop_
_entity.id
_entity.type
_entity.pdbx_description
1 polymer ?
#
loop_
_entity_poly.entity_id
_entity_poly.type
_entity_poly.pdbx_seq_one_letter_code
_entity_poly.pdbx_strand_id
1 'polypeptide(L)'
;MKKKYLPLILLSFVFVVIAFVFFKKESTQRIVVNGIGNFNPVPSNGKNYLLFYPADLRVSQKNTIVKEVTNQGDIVREYEIKDRDIRRMSFHQKPNDINKLY
;
A
#
# COMPACT_ATOMS: atom_id res chain seq x y z
N MET A 1 -21.22 35.44 22.39
CA MET A 1 -20.28 35.80 21.30
C MET A 1 -20.88 36.90 20.46
N LYS A 2 -20.13 37.97 20.15
CA LYS A 2 -20.66 39.06 19.31
C LYS A 2 -21.02 38.47 17.93
N LYS A 3 -22.25 38.71 17.44
CA LYS A 3 -22.75 38.23 16.13
C LYS A 3 -21.79 38.55 14.96
N LYS A 4 -20.89 39.51 15.15
CA LYS A 4 -19.82 39.91 14.23
C LYS A 4 -18.82 38.79 13.88
N TYR A 5 -18.64 37.79 14.75
CA TYR A 5 -17.71 36.68 14.51
C TYR A 5 -18.36 35.46 13.84
N LEU A 6 -19.69 35.45 13.72
CA LEU A 6 -20.45 34.38 13.06
C LEU A 6 -19.98 34.10 11.63
N PRO A 7 -19.77 35.11 10.74
CA PRO A 7 -19.32 34.85 9.37
C PRO A 7 -17.88 34.29 9.31
N LEU A 8 -17.01 34.71 10.23
CA LEU A 8 -15.62 34.24 10.28
C LEU A 8 -15.55 32.74 10.65
N ILE A 9 -16.39 32.32 11.60
CA ILE A 9 -16.49 30.92 12.01
C ILE A 9 -17.03 30.06 10.86
N LEU A 10 -18.05 30.55 10.15
CA LEU A 10 -18.62 29.86 8.99
C LEU A 10 -17.57 29.69 7.88
N LEU A 11 -16.79 30.73 7.59
CA LEU A 11 -15.71 30.67 6.60
C LEU A 11 -14.62 29.66 7.00
N SER A 12 -14.23 29.64 8.28
CA SER A 12 -13.26 28.68 8.79
C SER A 12 -13.75 27.24 8.66
N PHE A 13 -15.06 27.01 8.87
CA PHE A 13 -15.66 25.68 8.76
C PHE A 13 -15.64 25.20 7.30
N VAL A 14 -15.96 26.07 6.34
CA VAL A 14 -15.86 25.77 4.90
C VAL A 14 -14.42 25.41 4.52
N PHE A 15 -13.44 26.16 5.02
CA PHE A 15 -12.03 25.88 4.74
C PHE A 15 -11.59 24.51 5.28
N VAL A 16 -12.03 24.14 6.49
CA VAL A 16 -11.75 22.82 7.09
C VAL A 16 -12.38 21.69 6.26
N VAL A 17 -13.62 21.87 5.79
CA VAL A 17 -14.29 20.87 4.95
C VAL A 17 -13.56 20.68 3.62
N ILE A 18 -13.17 21.78 2.96
CA ILE A 18 -12.40 21.73 1.71
C ILE A 18 -11.07 21.01 1.94
N ALA A 19 -10.32 21.39 2.98
CA ALA A 19 -9.07 20.73 3.33
C ALA A 19 -9.28 19.23 3.56
N PHE A 20 -10.33 18.83 4.29
CA PHE A 20 -10.60 17.41 4.56
C PHE A 20 -10.88 16.60 3.29
N VAL A 21 -11.54 17.19 2.29
CA VAL A 21 -11.77 16.55 0.99
C VAL A 21 -10.45 16.40 0.22
N PHE A 22 -9.62 17.44 0.17
CA PHE A 22 -8.31 17.39 -0.51
C PHE A 22 -7.29 16.47 0.18
N PHE A 23 -7.33 16.36 1.50
CA PHE A 23 -6.44 15.48 2.28
C PHE A 23 -6.95 14.05 2.42
N LYS A 24 -8.12 13.73 1.85
CA LYS A 24 -8.59 12.34 1.79
C LYS A 24 -7.67 11.58 0.82
N LYS A 25 -6.57 11.07 1.37
CA LYS A 25 -5.63 10.19 0.68
C LYS A 25 -6.46 9.09 0.04
N GLU A 26 -6.42 9.00 -1.29
CA GLU A 26 -7.03 7.89 -2.01
C GLU A 26 -6.44 6.62 -1.39
N SER A 27 -7.26 5.95 -0.58
CA SER A 27 -7.03 4.56 -0.22
C SER A 27 -7.16 3.83 -1.55
N THR A 28 -6.04 3.66 -2.26
CA THR A 28 -5.96 2.94 -3.53
C THR A 28 -6.70 1.62 -3.31
N GLN A 29 -7.87 1.50 -3.95
CA GLN A 29 -8.78 0.40 -3.67
C GLN A 29 -8.07 -0.89 -4.10
N ARG A 30 -7.63 -1.68 -3.12
CA ARG A 30 -6.81 -2.87 -3.38
C ARG A 30 -7.69 -3.97 -3.97
N ILE A 31 -7.23 -4.55 -5.07
CA ILE A 31 -7.88 -5.72 -5.66
C ILE A 31 -7.46 -6.94 -4.84
N VAL A 32 -8.41 -7.56 -4.15
CA VAL A 32 -8.14 -8.74 -3.32
C VAL A 32 -8.14 -10.00 -4.18
N VAL A 33 -7.06 -10.78 -4.10
CA VAL A 33 -6.91 -12.06 -4.79
C VAL A 33 -6.66 -13.15 -3.75
N ASN A 34 -7.40 -14.26 -3.83
CA ASN A 34 -7.22 -15.39 -2.92
C ASN A 34 -6.32 -16.44 -3.59
N GLY A 35 -5.09 -16.58 -3.08
CA GLY A 35 -4.07 -17.49 -3.62
C GLY A 35 -3.30 -16.91 -4.82
N ILE A 36 -1.98 -17.06 -4.82
CA ILE A 36 -1.10 -16.59 -5.91
C ILE A 36 -1.42 -17.25 -7.24
N GLY A 37 -1.87 -18.51 -7.25
CA GLY A 37 -2.21 -19.23 -8.48
C GLY A 37 -3.38 -18.61 -9.24
N ASN A 38 -4.21 -17.81 -8.57
CA ASN A 38 -5.31 -17.06 -9.16
C ASN A 38 -4.92 -15.62 -9.52
N PHE A 39 -3.66 -15.22 -9.28
CA PHE A 39 -3.19 -13.88 -9.61
C PHE A 39 -3.00 -13.76 -11.12
N ASN A 40 -3.91 -13.04 -11.75
CA ASN A 40 -3.79 -12.60 -13.14
C ASN A 40 -3.92 -11.07 -13.18
N PRO A 41 -2.84 -10.32 -13.40
CA PRO A 41 -2.89 -8.87 -13.48
C PRO A 41 -3.77 -8.47 -14.67
N VAL A 42 -4.56 -7.41 -14.50
CA VAL A 42 -5.40 -6.92 -15.58
C VAL A 42 -4.48 -6.36 -16.67
N PRO A 43 -4.69 -6.71 -17.96
CA PRO A 43 -3.86 -6.19 -19.04
C PRO A 43 -3.74 -4.67 -18.96
N SER A 44 -2.53 -4.17 -19.20
CA SER A 44 -2.25 -2.74 -19.29
C SER A 44 -1.89 -2.39 -20.72
N ASN A 45 -2.36 -1.23 -21.17
CA ASN A 45 -2.04 -0.69 -22.49
C ASN A 45 -0.62 -0.09 -22.56
N GLY A 46 0.09 0.00 -21.42
CA GLY A 46 1.44 0.58 -21.32
C GLY A 46 2.50 -0.39 -20.80
N LYS A 47 3.77 0.05 -20.87
CA LYS A 47 4.91 -0.66 -20.26
C LYS A 47 4.91 -0.44 -18.74
N ASN A 48 4.02 -1.13 -18.05
CA ASN A 48 3.95 -1.12 -16.59
C ASN A 48 4.76 -2.28 -16.01
N TYR A 49 5.23 -2.11 -14.78
CA TYR A 49 5.98 -3.11 -14.04
C TYR A 49 5.17 -3.60 -12.85
N LEU A 50 5.33 -4.88 -12.52
CA LEU A 50 4.73 -5.47 -11.32
C LEU A 50 5.81 -5.62 -10.25
N LEU A 51 5.64 -4.91 -9.14
CA LEU A 51 6.52 -4.98 -7.98
C LEU A 51 5.87 -5.88 -6.93
N PHE A 52 6.54 -6.98 -6.61
CA PHE A 52 6.07 -7.98 -5.65
C PHE A 52 6.68 -7.72 -4.27
N TYR A 53 5.82 -7.56 -3.26
CA TYR A 53 6.18 -7.43 -1.86
C TYR A 53 5.58 -8.62 -1.10
N PRO A 54 6.34 -9.72 -0.93
CA PRO A 54 5.87 -10.90 -0.21
C PRO A 54 5.39 -10.55 1.20
N ALA A 55 4.44 -11.33 1.74
CA ALA A 55 4.03 -11.20 3.13
C ALA A 55 5.25 -11.27 4.07
N ASP A 56 5.37 -10.29 4.96
CA ASP A 56 6.50 -10.12 5.87
C ASP A 56 5.98 -9.72 7.26
N LEU A 57 6.06 -10.66 8.19
CA LEU A 57 5.58 -10.50 9.57
C LEU A 57 6.37 -9.42 10.33
N ARG A 58 7.61 -9.12 9.93
CA ARG A 58 8.48 -8.15 10.62
C ARG A 58 7.99 -6.71 10.46
N VAL A 59 7.24 -6.44 9.39
CA VAL A 59 6.66 -5.12 9.09
C VAL A 59 5.13 -5.15 9.16
N SER A 60 4.56 -6.12 9.87
CA SER A 60 3.11 -6.29 10.02
C SER A 60 2.36 -6.44 8.69
N GLN A 61 3.04 -6.89 7.63
CA GLN A 61 2.43 -7.11 6.33
C GLN A 61 1.93 -8.55 6.23
N LYS A 62 0.63 -8.74 6.49
CA LYS A 62 0.00 -10.06 6.57
C LYS A 62 -0.07 -10.79 5.22
N ASN A 63 -0.24 -10.04 4.13
CA ASN A 63 -0.52 -10.55 2.79
C ASN A 63 0.54 -10.07 1.80
N THR A 64 0.68 -10.76 0.67
CA THR A 64 1.57 -10.30 -0.40
C THR A 64 0.91 -9.12 -1.12
N ILE A 65 1.66 -8.05 -1.32
CA ILE A 65 1.20 -6.88 -2.06
C ILE A 65 1.88 -6.87 -3.41
N VAL A 66 1.11 -6.70 -4.48
CA VAL A 66 1.65 -6.49 -5.83
C VAL A 66 1.24 -5.11 -6.28
N LYS A 67 2.20 -4.28 -6.65
CA LYS A 67 1.96 -2.94 -7.17
C LYS A 67 2.26 -2.92 -8.65
N GLU A 68 1.29 -2.50 -9.45
CA GLU A 68 1.52 -2.14 -10.83
C GLU A 68 1.95 -0.68 -10.89
N VAL A 69 3.13 -0.44 -11.45
CA VAL A 69 3.72 0.89 -11.54
C VAL A 69 4.07 1.27 -12.97
N THR A 70 3.92 2.55 -13.30
CA THR A 70 4.39 3.11 -14.57
C THR A 70 5.92 3.13 -14.61
N ASN A 71 6.50 3.42 -15.78
CA ASN A 71 7.95 3.64 -15.89
C ASN A 71 8.45 4.89 -15.15
N GLN A 72 7.56 5.80 -14.75
CA GLN A 72 7.88 6.94 -13.87
C GLN A 72 7.75 6.59 -12.38
N GLY A 73 7.21 5.41 -12.05
CA GLY A 73 7.03 4.95 -10.67
C GLY A 73 5.66 5.25 -10.07
N ASP A 74 4.71 5.75 -10.86
CA ASP A 74 3.35 6.00 -10.38
C ASP A 74 2.59 4.68 -10.21
N ILE A 75 1.90 4.52 -9.07
CA ILE A 75 1.10 3.33 -8.80
C ILE A 75 -0.21 3.42 -9.57
N VAL A 76 -0.42 2.49 -10.49
CA VAL A 76 -1.65 2.40 -11.30
C VAL A 76 -2.67 1.50 -10.62
N ARG A 77 -2.22 0.36 -10.08
CA ARG A 77 -3.06 -0.62 -9.39
C ARG A 77 -2.29 -1.28 -8.25
N GLU A 78 -3.04 -1.68 -7.23
CA GLU A 78 -2.50 -2.42 -6.10
C GLU A 78 -3.35 -3.66 -5.86
N TYR A 79 -2.68 -4.81 -5.73
CA TYR A 79 -3.28 -6.11 -5.49
C TYR A 79 -2.87 -6.60 -4.10
N GLU A 80 -3.83 -7.13 -3.35
CA GLU A 80 -3.60 -7.82 -2.09
C GLU A 80 -3.85 -9.31 -2.28
N ILE A 81 -2.77 -10.07 -2.32
CA ILE A 81 -2.81 -11.52 -2.49
C ILE A 81 -2.84 -12.17 -1.12
N LYS A 82 -4.01 -12.70 -0.76
CA LYS A 82 -4.24 -13.50 0.44
C LYS A 82 -3.83 -14.93 0.15
N ASP A 83 -2.60 -15.25 0.54
CA ASP A 83 -2.02 -16.58 0.41
C ASP A 83 -1.30 -16.93 1.71
N ARG A 84 -1.53 -18.15 2.23
CA ARG A 84 -0.92 -18.58 3.49
C ARG A 84 0.53 -19.00 3.31
N ASP A 85 0.89 -19.41 2.09
CA ASP A 85 2.13 -20.12 1.77
C ASP A 85 3.17 -19.21 1.10
N ILE A 86 2.74 -18.14 0.41
CA ILE A 86 3.66 -17.10 -0.06
C ILE A 86 4.00 -16.14 1.09
N ARG A 87 5.17 -16.39 1.67
CA ARG A 87 5.81 -15.50 2.64
C ARG A 87 7.24 -15.26 2.22
N ARG A 88 7.81 -14.17 2.70
CA ARG A 88 9.26 -13.97 2.59
C ARG A 88 9.96 -15.16 3.23
N MET A 89 10.94 -15.72 2.52
CA MET A 89 11.77 -16.80 3.05
C MET A 89 12.36 -16.36 4.39
N SER A 90 12.25 -17.21 5.41
CA SER A 90 12.96 -17.02 6.66
C SER A 90 14.46 -17.05 6.37
N PHE A 91 15.18 -16.05 6.86
CA PHE A 91 16.64 -16.04 6.77
C PHE A 91 17.17 -17.23 7.56
N HIS A 92 17.56 -18.30 6.86
CA HIS A 92 18.33 -19.42 7.41
C HIS A 92 19.82 -19.30 7.07
N GLN A 93 20.29 -18.11 6.69
CA GLN A 93 21.72 -17.87 6.48
C GLN A 93 22.46 -17.97 7.82
N LYS A 94 23.18 -19.08 7.99
CA LYS A 94 24.20 -19.22 9.03
C LYS A 94 25.41 -18.31 8.74
N PRO A 95 26.20 -17.93 9.76
CA PRO A 95 26.07 -18.33 11.17
C PRO A 95 25.43 -17.23 12.04
N ASN A 96 24.54 -17.66 12.94
CA ASN A 96 24.09 -16.85 14.08
C ASN A 96 25.17 -16.71 15.18
N ASP A 97 26.29 -17.43 15.03
CA ASP A 97 27.50 -17.28 15.84
C ASP A 97 28.49 -16.40 15.09
N ILE A 98 28.77 -15.21 15.61
CA ILE A 98 29.70 -14.22 15.02
C ILE A 98 31.10 -14.80 14.73
N ASN A 99 31.48 -15.92 15.36
CA ASN A 99 32.83 -16.49 15.33
C ASN A 99 32.93 -17.94 14.78
N LYS A 100 31.96 -18.45 14.01
CA LYS A 100 32.05 -19.79 13.39
C LYS A 100 32.09 -19.69 11.86
N LEU A 101 33.23 -20.07 11.26
CA LEU A 101 33.29 -20.45 9.85
C LEU A 101 32.85 -21.93 9.70
N TYR A 102 32.06 -22.23 8.67
CA TYR A 102 31.78 -23.60 8.21
C TYR A 102 32.52 -23.85 6.90
#